data_AF-A0AAV7IKZ5-F1
#
_entry.id   AF-A0AAV7IKZ5-F1
#
_cell.length_a   1.000
_cell.length_b   1.000
_cell.length_c   1.000
_cell.angle_alpha   90.00
_cell.angle_beta   90.00
_cell.angle_gamma   90.00
#
_symmetry.space_group_name_H-M   'P 1'
#
loop_
_entity.id
_entity.type
_entity.pdbx_description
1 polymer ?
#
loop_
_entity_poly.entity_id
_entity_poly.type
_entity_poly.pdbx_seq_one_letter_code
_entity_poly.pdbx_strand_id
1 'polypeptide(L)'
;MLVGPTSNTLHNVQVLSELLSCGQEELKQMIETFTNLNIQPYLAFRHSIMQIVKVISNVMDNIKNILYTIKKCFLSLYSVVKSVYDWLISIVNLCNKKFGTPYEKCQNVFNIAIADCKAKLGPIFKPFCEIANTAQNLCYTIKPLDFDPSSPNYNQYITIAIIISFSWLLALFEPYGRRFSQTVMSYYYPERARHRTVWLYNHILRIRENFLKFVRRKLLCQRGLKYIRNGESHTSYKNFFSKYRILKYCFKKRKMCLICGTIENKTNFNHIKCITPNCNGLFCTSCFADLNNYCPICTEPIEYDDLSDISEEKL
;
A
#
# COMPACT_ATOMS: atom_id res chain seq x y z
N MET A 1 74.76 42.70 -17.26
CA MET A 1 73.90 43.15 -18.38
C MET A 1 73.89 42.03 -19.42
N LEU A 2 72.81 41.26 -19.52
CA LEU A 2 72.64 40.31 -20.62
C LEU A 2 72.24 41.12 -21.85
N VAL A 3 73.22 41.51 -22.67
CA VAL A 3 72.99 42.18 -23.95
C VAL A 3 73.47 41.23 -25.03
N GLY A 4 72.53 40.71 -25.82
CA GLY A 4 72.79 39.73 -26.86
C GLY A 4 71.68 38.68 -27.02
N PRO A 5 71.89 37.67 -27.88
CA PRO A 5 70.89 36.69 -28.30
C PRO A 5 70.16 35.99 -27.13
N THR A 6 70.86 35.76 -26.02
CA THR A 6 70.35 35.13 -24.80
C THR A 6 69.27 35.94 -24.09
N SER A 7 69.31 37.28 -24.15
CA SER A 7 68.26 38.13 -23.57
C SER A 7 66.95 38.02 -24.36
N ASN A 8 67.04 37.96 -25.70
CA ASN A 8 65.89 37.70 -26.56
C ASN A 8 65.34 36.28 -26.35
N THR A 9 66.20 35.28 -26.19
CA THR A 9 65.76 33.91 -25.91
C THR A 9 65.03 33.84 -24.56
N LEU A 10 65.55 34.50 -23.53
CA LEU A 10 64.93 34.51 -22.21
C LEU A 10 63.55 35.19 -22.24
N HIS A 11 63.45 36.33 -22.95
CA HIS A 11 62.18 37.03 -23.13
C HIS A 11 61.14 36.16 -23.84
N ASN A 12 61.52 35.48 -24.93
CA ASN A 12 60.62 34.57 -25.65
C ASN A 12 60.17 33.38 -24.78
N VAL A 13 61.06 32.84 -23.95
CA VAL A 13 60.71 31.76 -22.99
C VAL A 13 59.73 32.26 -21.93
N GLN A 14 59.92 33.48 -21.44
CA GLN A 14 59.08 34.07 -20.40
C GLN A 14 57.66 34.35 -20.93
N VAL A 15 57.57 34.90 -22.15
CA VAL A 15 56.30 35.09 -22.87
C VAL A 15 55.63 33.75 -23.17
N LEU A 16 56.38 32.72 -23.58
CA LEU A 16 55.85 31.37 -23.82
C LEU A 16 55.27 30.76 -22.52
N SER A 17 55.94 30.97 -21.39
CA SER A 17 55.50 30.51 -20.07
C SER A 17 54.17 31.16 -19.67
N GLU A 18 54.04 32.47 -19.86
CA GLU A 18 52.77 33.19 -19.59
C GLU A 18 51.64 32.69 -20.49
N LEU A 19 51.92 32.50 -21.80
CA LEU A 19 50.96 31.95 -22.75
C LEU A 19 50.51 30.54 -22.38
N LEU A 20 51.42 29.69 -21.90
CA LEU A 20 51.10 28.34 -21.42
C LEU A 20 50.23 28.38 -20.17
N SER A 21 50.53 29.27 -19.21
CA SER A 21 49.72 29.39 -17.99
C SER A 21 48.30 29.86 -18.28
N CYS A 22 48.14 30.83 -19.20
CA CYS A 22 46.85 31.33 -19.63
C CYS A 22 46.05 30.26 -20.39
N GLY A 23 46.71 29.56 -21.32
CA GLY A 23 46.10 28.48 -22.08
C GLY A 23 45.65 27.32 -21.18
N GLN A 24 46.39 26.98 -20.13
CA GLN A 24 46.01 25.96 -19.16
C GLN A 24 44.78 26.35 -18.34
N GLU A 25 44.69 27.61 -17.91
CA GLU A 25 43.55 28.10 -17.11
C GLU A 25 42.26 28.14 -17.97
N GLU A 26 42.36 28.59 -19.23
CA GLU A 26 41.22 28.62 -20.16
C GLU A 26 40.71 27.20 -20.48
N LEU A 27 41.63 26.24 -20.68
CA LEU A 27 41.29 24.83 -20.94
C LEU A 27 40.61 24.19 -19.72
N LYS A 28 41.12 24.46 -18.52
CA LYS A 28 40.52 24.01 -17.26
C LYS A 28 39.11 24.56 -17.09
N GLN A 29 38.93 25.86 -17.36
CA GLN A 29 37.62 26.52 -17.24
C GLN A 29 36.62 25.94 -18.24
N MET A 30 37.03 25.67 -19.48
CA MET A 30 36.19 24.99 -20.47
C MET A 30 35.82 23.57 -20.03
N ILE A 31 36.77 22.79 -19.52
CA ILE A 31 36.52 21.44 -19.02
C ILE A 31 35.54 21.46 -17.86
N GLU A 32 35.66 22.38 -16.90
CA GLU A 32 34.73 22.53 -15.78
C GLU A 32 33.33 22.91 -16.27
N THR A 33 33.24 23.86 -17.20
CA THR A 33 31.93 24.27 -17.76
C THR A 33 31.26 23.10 -18.49
N PHE A 34 32.02 22.36 -19.30
CA PHE A 34 31.51 21.19 -20.03
C PHE A 34 31.08 20.05 -19.09
N THR A 35 31.90 19.74 -18.09
CA THR A 35 31.57 18.69 -17.11
C THR A 35 30.35 19.06 -16.28
N ASN A 36 30.20 20.33 -15.86
CA ASN A 36 29.04 20.78 -15.09
C ASN A 36 27.73 20.80 -15.88
N LEU A 37 27.77 21.19 -17.16
CA LEU A 37 26.56 21.28 -17.99
C LEU A 37 26.11 19.93 -18.55
N ASN A 38 27.06 19.07 -18.94
CA ASN A 38 26.71 17.85 -19.70
C ASN A 38 26.88 16.56 -18.89
N ILE A 39 27.90 16.46 -18.04
CA ILE A 39 28.27 15.18 -17.40
C ILE A 39 27.67 15.05 -15.99
N GLN A 40 27.85 16.08 -15.14
CA GLN A 40 27.32 16.13 -13.77
C GLN A 40 25.81 15.82 -13.65
N PRO A 41 24.91 16.43 -14.45
CA PRO A 41 23.48 16.16 -14.32
C PRO A 41 23.14 14.69 -14.61
N TYR A 42 23.83 14.07 -15.58
CA TYR A 42 23.66 12.66 -15.89
C TYR A 42 24.15 11.75 -14.76
N LEU A 43 25.32 12.05 -14.18
CA LEU A 43 25.88 11.31 -13.05
C LEU A 43 24.97 11.37 -11.81
N ALA A 44 24.44 12.56 -11.48
CA ALA A 44 23.52 12.75 -10.37
C ALA A 44 22.19 12.00 -10.58
N PHE A 45 21.67 12.02 -11.81
CA PHE A 45 20.48 11.27 -12.18
C PHE A 45 20.68 9.75 -12.05
N ARG A 46 21.80 9.22 -12.59
CA ARG A 46 22.16 7.80 -12.46
C ARG A 46 22.26 7.38 -11.00
N HIS A 47 22.88 8.20 -10.15
CA HIS A 47 23.00 7.91 -8.73
C HIS A 47 21.63 7.84 -8.03
N SER A 48 20.74 8.78 -8.35
CA SER A 48 19.36 8.80 -7.83
C SER A 48 18.56 7.56 -8.26
N ILE A 49 18.67 7.15 -9.53
CA ILE A 49 18.05 5.91 -10.02
C ILE A 49 18.60 4.69 -9.30
N MET A 50 19.93 4.58 -9.15
CA MET A 50 20.54 3.45 -8.46
C MET A 50 20.08 3.34 -7.01
N GLN A 51 19.88 4.46 -6.31
CA GLN A 51 19.31 4.46 -4.95
C GLN A 51 17.89 3.90 -4.93
N ILE A 52 17.04 4.32 -5.87
CA ILE A 52 15.67 3.81 -5.99
C ILE A 52 15.67 2.31 -6.27
N VAL A 53 16.49 1.86 -7.22
CA VAL A 53 16.62 0.43 -7.55
C VAL A 53 17.07 -0.36 -6.33
N LYS A 54 18.06 0.13 -5.58
CA LYS A 54 18.55 -0.56 -4.36
C LYS A 54 17.46 -0.71 -3.30
N VAL A 55 16.63 0.32 -3.11
CA VAL A 55 15.48 0.25 -2.20
C VAL A 55 14.46 -0.78 -2.68
N ILE A 56 14.13 -0.77 -3.97
CA ILE A 56 13.20 -1.73 -4.57
C ILE A 56 13.71 -3.16 -4.44
N SER A 57 14.98 -3.41 -4.76
CA SER A 57 15.59 -4.74 -4.62
C SER A 57 15.52 -5.24 -3.18
N ASN A 58 15.81 -4.38 -2.19
CA ASN A 58 15.71 -4.75 -0.78
C ASN A 58 14.28 -5.08 -0.35
N VAL A 59 13.28 -4.34 -0.86
CA VAL A 59 11.87 -4.63 -0.62
C VAL A 59 11.46 -5.95 -1.29
N MET A 60 11.89 -6.18 -2.53
CA MET A 60 11.61 -7.41 -3.27
C MET A 60 12.20 -8.64 -2.59
N ASP A 61 13.42 -8.54 -2.05
CA ASP A 61 14.06 -9.64 -1.33
C ASP A 61 13.33 -9.94 -0.01
N ASN A 62 12.87 -8.91 0.71
CA ASN A 62 12.03 -9.10 1.88
C ASN A 62 10.69 -9.79 1.52
N ILE A 63 10.04 -9.36 0.43
CA ILE A 63 8.79 -9.98 -0.06
C ILE A 63 9.02 -11.46 -0.42
N LYS A 64 10.10 -11.78 -1.15
CA LYS A 64 10.44 -13.16 -1.50
C LYS A 64 10.61 -14.03 -0.27
N ASN A 65 11.32 -13.54 0.75
CA ASN A 65 11.51 -14.27 2.00
C ASN A 65 10.18 -14.53 2.71
N ILE A 66 9.30 -13.52 2.79
CA ILE A 66 7.95 -13.67 3.37
C ILE A 66 7.14 -14.72 2.60
N LEU A 67 7.11 -14.64 1.26
CA LEU A 67 6.40 -15.61 0.41
C LEU A 67 6.95 -17.03 0.56
N TYR A 68 8.28 -17.18 0.69
CA TYR A 68 8.91 -18.46 0.94
C TYR A 68 8.49 -19.05 2.30
N THR A 69 8.47 -18.23 3.35
CA THR A 69 8.00 -18.63 4.69
C THR A 69 6.53 -19.05 4.65
N ILE A 70 5.67 -18.28 3.97
CA ILE A 70 4.26 -18.61 3.80
C ILE A 70 4.10 -19.94 3.07
N LYS A 71 4.79 -20.13 1.94
CA LYS A 71 4.76 -21.39 1.18
C LYS A 71 5.17 -22.58 2.06
N LYS A 72 6.23 -22.42 2.87
CA LYS A 72 6.69 -23.47 3.79
C LYS A 72 5.62 -23.80 4.84
N CYS A 73 4.94 -22.79 5.38
CA CYS A 73 3.83 -22.98 6.31
C CYS A 73 2.66 -23.73 5.66
N PHE A 74 2.24 -23.33 4.46
CA PHE A 74 1.20 -24.03 3.69
C PHE A 74 1.54 -25.49 3.41
N LEU A 75 2.78 -25.77 2.99
CA LEU A 75 3.22 -27.15 2.73
C LEU A 75 3.18 -28.00 4.01
N SER A 76 3.59 -27.43 5.15
CA SER A 76 3.50 -28.11 6.44
C SER A 76 2.05 -28.39 6.84
N LEU A 77 1.14 -27.43 6.67
CA LEU A 77 -0.29 -27.61 6.97
C LEU A 77 -0.90 -28.68 6.06
N TYR A 78 -0.61 -28.60 4.76
CA TYR A 78 -1.05 -29.57 3.78
C TYR A 78 -0.58 -30.99 4.13
N SER A 79 0.68 -31.16 4.54
CA SER A 79 1.19 -32.49 4.90
C SER A 79 0.43 -33.07 6.09
N VAL A 80 0.11 -32.27 7.12
CA VAL A 80 -0.66 -32.72 8.28
C VAL A 80 -2.07 -33.14 7.87
N VAL A 81 -2.78 -32.30 7.11
CA VAL A 81 -4.13 -32.61 6.63
C VAL A 81 -4.12 -33.88 5.78
N LYS A 82 -3.13 -34.01 4.88
CA LYS A 82 -2.95 -35.18 4.04
C LYS A 82 -2.69 -36.43 4.86
N SER A 83 -1.83 -36.37 5.87
CA SER A 83 -1.57 -37.50 6.76
C SER A 83 -2.80 -37.93 7.55
N VAL A 84 -3.59 -36.98 8.08
CA VAL A 84 -4.85 -37.30 8.79
C VAL A 84 -5.86 -37.93 7.83
N TYR A 85 -5.97 -37.39 6.62
CA TYR A 85 -6.86 -37.92 5.59
C TYR A 85 -6.49 -39.35 5.16
N ASP A 86 -5.20 -39.60 4.93
CA ASP A 86 -4.70 -40.93 4.55
C ASP A 86 -4.88 -41.94 5.70
N TRP A 87 -4.70 -41.52 6.96
CA TRP A 87 -5.00 -42.34 8.13
C TRP A 87 -6.48 -42.68 8.26
N LEU A 88 -7.37 -41.70 8.05
CA LEU A 88 -8.82 -41.90 8.08
C LEU A 88 -9.24 -42.94 7.02
N ILE A 89 -8.72 -42.81 5.80
CA ILE A 89 -8.94 -43.78 4.71
C ILE A 89 -8.47 -45.18 5.14
N SER A 90 -7.29 -45.29 5.76
CA SER A 90 -6.77 -46.58 6.22
C SER A 90 -7.71 -47.26 7.23
N ILE A 91 -8.28 -46.50 8.17
CA ILE A 91 -9.27 -47.01 9.13
C ILE A 91 -10.55 -47.44 8.44
N VAL A 92 -11.11 -46.59 7.57
CA VAL A 92 -12.32 -46.91 6.81
C VAL A 92 -12.12 -48.19 6.00
N ASN A 93 -10.98 -48.33 5.32
CA ASN A 93 -10.64 -49.52 4.54
C ASN A 93 -10.54 -50.78 5.41
N LEU A 94 -9.97 -50.69 6.61
CA LEU A 94 -9.88 -51.80 7.55
C LEU A 94 -11.28 -52.22 8.06
N CYS A 95 -12.13 -51.24 8.36
CA CYS A 95 -13.52 -51.48 8.75
C CYS A 95 -14.32 -52.13 7.62
N ASN A 96 -14.24 -51.57 6.40
CA ASN A 96 -14.92 -52.10 5.22
C ASN A 96 -14.47 -53.51 4.87
N LYS A 97 -13.17 -53.84 5.03
CA LYS A 97 -12.67 -55.21 4.83
C LYS A 97 -13.27 -56.21 5.83
N LYS A 98 -13.54 -55.80 7.07
CA LYS A 98 -14.04 -56.68 8.12
C LYS A 98 -15.57 -56.80 8.13
N PHE A 99 -16.29 -55.72 7.79
CA PHE A 99 -17.74 -55.64 7.94
C PHE A 99 -18.52 -55.41 6.65
N GLY A 100 -17.85 -55.17 5.51
CA GLY A 100 -18.48 -54.65 4.29
C GLY A 100 -18.81 -53.16 4.41
N THR A 101 -19.27 -52.54 3.33
CA THR A 101 -19.76 -51.15 3.42
C THR A 101 -21.09 -51.09 4.18
N PRO A 102 -21.42 -49.97 4.83
CA PRO A 102 -22.74 -49.75 5.45
C PRO A 102 -23.91 -50.12 4.53
N TYR A 103 -23.83 -49.75 3.25
CA TYR A 103 -24.83 -50.11 2.24
C TYR A 103 -24.91 -51.62 1.99
N GLU A 104 -23.78 -52.29 1.75
CA GLU A 104 -23.73 -53.74 1.53
C GLU A 104 -24.26 -54.52 2.72
N LYS A 105 -23.90 -54.08 3.93
CA LYS A 105 -24.38 -54.70 5.17
C LYS A 105 -25.88 -54.56 5.32
N CYS A 106 -26.43 -53.37 5.03
CA CYS A 106 -27.88 -53.16 5.03
C CYS A 106 -28.56 -54.09 4.02
N GLN A 107 -28.06 -54.16 2.78
CA GLN A 107 -28.63 -55.05 1.77
C GLN A 107 -28.59 -56.51 2.19
N ASN A 108 -27.47 -56.98 2.75
CA ASN A 108 -27.28 -58.38 3.11
C ASN A 108 -28.26 -58.84 4.20
N VAL A 109 -28.54 -58.01 5.20
CA VAL A 109 -29.52 -58.33 6.25
C VAL A 109 -30.92 -58.54 5.66
N PHE A 110 -31.36 -57.66 4.76
CA PHE A 110 -32.65 -57.82 4.09
C PHE A 110 -32.67 -59.05 3.18
N ASN A 111 -31.61 -59.30 2.42
CA ASN A 111 -31.52 -60.47 1.55
C ASN A 111 -31.61 -61.79 2.34
N ILE A 112 -30.95 -61.88 3.49
CA ILE A 112 -31.03 -63.04 4.39
C ILE A 112 -32.46 -63.21 4.93
N ALA A 113 -33.08 -62.12 5.41
CA ALA A 113 -34.46 -62.17 5.93
C ALA A 113 -35.48 -62.59 4.85
N ILE A 114 -35.32 -62.13 3.62
CA ILE A 114 -36.16 -62.50 2.48
C ILE A 114 -35.97 -63.99 2.12
N ALA A 115 -34.72 -64.47 2.13
CA ALA A 115 -34.42 -65.87 1.87
C ALA A 115 -35.04 -66.80 2.94
N ASP A 116 -34.90 -66.45 4.22
CA ASP A 116 -35.50 -67.19 5.34
C ASP A 116 -37.03 -67.17 5.31
N CYS A 117 -37.62 -66.03 4.94
CA CYS A 117 -39.06 -65.89 4.74
C CYS A 117 -39.57 -66.85 3.67
N LYS A 118 -38.91 -66.87 2.50
CA LYS A 118 -39.25 -67.77 1.38
C LYS A 118 -39.08 -69.25 1.75
N ALA A 119 -38.08 -69.58 2.55
CA ALA A 119 -37.83 -70.95 3.00
C ALA A 119 -38.90 -71.46 3.98
N LYS A 120 -39.40 -70.60 4.89
CA LYS A 120 -40.39 -71.00 5.92
C LYS A 120 -41.85 -70.96 5.47
N LEU A 121 -42.23 -70.03 4.60
CA LEU A 121 -43.64 -69.77 4.23
C LEU A 121 -44.12 -70.54 2.99
N GLY A 122 -43.22 -71.20 2.25
CA GLY A 122 -43.57 -72.00 1.07
C GLY A 122 -44.10 -71.17 -0.12
N PRO A 123 -44.50 -71.82 -1.23
CA PRO A 123 -44.83 -71.13 -2.49
C PRO A 123 -46.13 -70.30 -2.43
N ILE A 124 -47.04 -70.61 -1.50
CA ILE A 124 -48.39 -70.04 -1.43
C ILE A 124 -48.37 -68.61 -0.85
N PHE A 125 -47.51 -68.35 0.14
CA PHE A 125 -47.44 -67.04 0.82
C PHE A 125 -46.25 -66.17 0.38
N LYS A 126 -45.61 -66.48 -0.76
CA LYS A 126 -44.51 -65.70 -1.37
C LYS A 126 -44.73 -64.17 -1.45
N PRO A 127 -45.93 -63.65 -1.78
CA PRO A 127 -46.14 -62.20 -1.91
C PRO A 127 -45.89 -61.42 -0.62
N PHE A 128 -46.10 -62.06 0.54
CA PHE A 128 -45.85 -61.41 1.84
C PHE A 128 -44.35 -61.16 2.10
N CYS A 129 -43.46 -61.96 1.52
CA CYS A 129 -42.02 -61.77 1.64
C CYS A 129 -41.50 -60.64 0.73
N GLU A 130 -42.25 -60.22 -0.28
CA GLU A 130 -41.84 -59.17 -1.22
C GLU A 130 -41.97 -57.75 -0.65
N ILE A 131 -42.78 -57.57 0.40
CA ILE A 131 -42.89 -56.31 1.15
C ILE A 131 -41.52 -55.89 1.71
N ALA A 132 -40.67 -56.86 2.07
CA ALA A 132 -39.31 -56.61 2.53
C ALA A 132 -38.37 -56.09 1.41
N ASN A 133 -38.66 -56.36 0.13
CA ASN A 133 -37.91 -55.75 -0.99
C ASN A 133 -38.15 -54.25 -1.06
N THR A 134 -39.36 -53.80 -0.78
CA THR A 134 -39.69 -52.36 -0.76
C THR A 134 -38.97 -51.66 0.40
N ALA A 135 -38.87 -52.34 1.56
CA ALA A 135 -38.09 -51.85 2.70
C ALA A 135 -36.57 -51.81 2.41
N GLN A 136 -36.05 -52.69 1.55
CA GLN A 136 -34.63 -52.69 1.17
C GLN A 136 -34.20 -51.40 0.46
N ASN A 137 -35.11 -50.68 -0.23
CA ASN A 137 -34.81 -49.38 -0.82
C ASN A 137 -34.39 -48.34 0.23
N LEU A 138 -34.78 -48.51 1.49
CA LEU A 138 -34.31 -47.67 2.60
C LEU A 138 -32.80 -47.77 2.79
N CYS A 139 -32.15 -48.87 2.38
CA CYS A 139 -30.69 -48.98 2.41
C CYS A 139 -29.99 -47.96 1.51
N TYR A 140 -30.64 -47.48 0.44
CA TYR A 140 -30.07 -46.44 -0.43
C TYR A 140 -29.86 -45.11 0.31
N THR A 141 -30.65 -44.84 1.36
CA THR A 141 -30.49 -43.65 2.21
C THR A 141 -29.17 -43.65 2.99
N ILE A 142 -28.58 -44.82 3.19
CA ILE A 142 -27.31 -45.02 3.92
C ILE A 142 -26.12 -44.98 2.95
N LYS A 143 -26.34 -45.07 1.63
CA LYS A 143 -25.27 -45.05 0.62
C LYS A 143 -24.34 -43.83 0.69
N PRO A 144 -24.79 -42.60 1.03
CA PRO A 144 -23.88 -41.46 1.22
C PRO A 144 -22.90 -41.61 2.39
N LEU A 145 -23.13 -42.55 3.31
CA LEU A 145 -22.22 -42.89 4.41
C LEU A 145 -21.10 -43.85 3.96
N ASP A 146 -21.23 -44.46 2.78
CA ASP A 146 -20.10 -45.12 2.15
C ASP A 146 -19.09 -44.03 1.80
N PHE A 147 -18.03 -43.94 2.62
CA PHE A 147 -16.95 -42.99 2.43
C PHE A 147 -16.14 -43.41 1.21
N ASP A 148 -16.64 -43.10 0.03
CA ASP A 148 -15.88 -43.06 -1.21
C ASP A 148 -15.60 -41.59 -1.51
N PRO A 149 -14.35 -41.13 -1.38
CA PRO A 149 -14.03 -39.77 -1.76
C PRO A 149 -14.16 -39.62 -3.28
N SER A 150 -15.31 -39.12 -3.72
CA SER A 150 -15.52 -38.72 -5.11
C SER A 150 -14.49 -37.64 -5.46
N SER A 151 -13.77 -37.82 -6.56
CA SER A 151 -12.79 -36.85 -7.02
C SER A 151 -13.45 -35.47 -7.20
N PRO A 152 -12.83 -34.38 -6.70
CA PRO A 152 -13.41 -33.06 -6.87
C PRO A 152 -13.47 -32.69 -8.36
N ASN A 153 -14.58 -32.07 -8.77
CA ASN A 153 -14.78 -31.63 -10.15
C ASN A 153 -13.90 -30.41 -10.47
N TYR A 154 -12.65 -30.64 -10.89
CA TYR A 154 -11.68 -29.58 -11.20
C TYR A 154 -12.20 -28.54 -12.20
N ASN A 155 -13.05 -28.94 -13.15
CA ASN A 155 -13.64 -28.04 -14.13
C ASN A 155 -14.46 -26.91 -13.49
N GLN A 156 -15.25 -27.20 -12.44
CA GLN A 156 -16.06 -26.19 -11.76
C GLN A 156 -15.19 -25.17 -11.02
N TYR A 157 -14.12 -25.64 -10.37
CA TYR A 157 -13.16 -24.76 -9.69
C TYR A 157 -12.42 -23.85 -10.68
N ILE A 158 -12.06 -24.37 -11.85
CA ILE A 158 -11.43 -23.59 -12.92
C ILE A 158 -12.39 -22.49 -13.41
N THR A 159 -13.67 -22.81 -13.64
CA THR A 159 -14.67 -21.82 -14.04
C THR A 159 -14.82 -20.71 -13.00
N ILE A 160 -14.91 -21.05 -11.71
CA ILE A 160 -15.01 -20.07 -10.62
C ILE A 160 -13.77 -19.17 -10.58
N ALA A 161 -12.57 -19.75 -10.72
CA ALA A 161 -11.32 -19.00 -10.75
C ALA A 161 -11.25 -18.00 -11.91
N ILE A 162 -11.72 -18.40 -13.10
CA ILE A 162 -11.81 -17.53 -14.29
C ILE A 162 -12.75 -16.35 -14.02
N ILE A 163 -13.95 -16.60 -13.49
CA ILE A 163 -14.93 -15.53 -13.20
C ILE A 163 -14.39 -14.53 -12.18
N ILE A 164 -13.74 -15.02 -11.11
CA ILE A 164 -13.11 -14.16 -10.10
C ILE A 164 -12.00 -13.34 -10.75
N SER A 165 -11.09 -13.98 -11.48
CA SER A 165 -9.99 -13.29 -12.16
C SER A 165 -10.49 -12.20 -13.11
N PHE A 166 -11.54 -12.47 -13.88
CA PHE A 166 -12.16 -11.50 -14.77
C PHE A 166 -12.79 -10.33 -14.00
N SER A 167 -13.44 -10.61 -12.86
CA SER A 167 -14.02 -9.56 -12.00
C SER A 167 -12.95 -8.62 -11.43
N TRP A 168 -11.82 -9.18 -10.97
CA TRP A 168 -10.68 -8.37 -10.51
C TRP A 168 -10.08 -7.54 -11.65
N LEU A 169 -9.99 -8.10 -12.86
CA LEU A 169 -9.53 -7.38 -14.03
C LEU A 169 -10.45 -6.19 -14.35
N LEU A 170 -11.78 -6.40 -14.36
CA LEU A 170 -12.74 -5.32 -14.56
C LEU A 170 -12.63 -4.24 -13.47
N ALA A 171 -12.46 -4.62 -12.20
CA ALA A 171 -12.27 -3.66 -11.11
C ALA A 171 -10.98 -2.84 -11.28
N LEU A 172 -9.90 -3.44 -11.78
CA LEU A 172 -8.66 -2.72 -12.10
C LEU A 172 -8.85 -1.73 -13.26
N PHE A 173 -9.67 -2.08 -14.26
CA PHE A 173 -9.95 -1.22 -15.41
C PHE A 173 -11.06 -0.18 -15.18
N GLU A 174 -11.90 -0.32 -14.16
CA GLU A 174 -12.95 0.66 -13.81
C GLU A 174 -12.44 2.11 -13.71
N PRO A 175 -11.34 2.44 -12.99
CA PRO A 175 -10.83 3.80 -12.94
C PRO A 175 -10.35 4.32 -14.30
N TYR A 176 -9.87 3.44 -15.17
CA TYR A 176 -9.45 3.80 -16.53
C TYR A 176 -10.65 4.00 -17.45
N GLY A 177 -11.72 3.20 -17.29
CA GLY A 177 -12.98 3.39 -18.02
C GLY A 177 -13.60 4.76 -17.74
N ARG A 178 -13.65 5.19 -16.47
CA ARG A 178 -14.13 6.54 -16.12
C ARG A 178 -13.29 7.67 -16.72
N ARG A 179 -11.96 7.48 -16.83
CA ARG A 179 -11.06 8.44 -17.48
C ARG A 179 -11.26 8.48 -19.00
N PHE A 180 -11.41 7.31 -19.63
CA PHE A 180 -11.62 7.19 -21.07
C PHE A 180 -12.91 7.91 -21.50
N SER A 181 -14.00 7.79 -20.75
CA SER A 181 -15.24 8.53 -21.03
C SER A 181 -15.04 10.05 -21.03
N GLN A 182 -14.17 10.58 -20.17
CA GLN A 182 -13.85 12.01 -20.14
C GLN A 182 -13.07 12.44 -21.39
N THR A 183 -12.14 11.61 -21.87
CA THR A 183 -11.41 11.83 -23.12
C THR A 183 -12.35 11.83 -24.33
N VAL A 184 -13.23 10.83 -24.43
CA VAL A 184 -14.24 10.74 -25.50
C VAL A 184 -15.17 11.96 -25.48
N MET A 185 -15.68 12.35 -24.31
CA MET A 185 -16.51 13.56 -24.18
C MET A 185 -15.77 14.83 -24.62
N SER A 186 -14.49 14.95 -24.29
CA SER A 186 -13.67 16.10 -24.70
C SER A 186 -13.41 16.17 -26.21
N TYR A 187 -13.44 15.02 -26.89
CA TYR A 187 -13.28 14.92 -28.33
C TYR A 187 -14.58 15.30 -29.07
N TYR A 188 -15.73 14.75 -28.67
CA TYR A 188 -17.01 15.02 -29.34
C TYR A 188 -17.67 16.35 -28.92
N TYR A 189 -17.50 16.81 -27.68
CA TYR A 189 -18.15 18.00 -27.13
C TYR A 189 -17.15 18.94 -26.43
N PRO A 190 -16.22 19.56 -27.19
CA PRO A 190 -15.10 20.32 -26.63
C PRO A 190 -15.54 21.57 -25.85
N GLU A 191 -16.63 22.23 -26.28
CA GLU A 191 -17.13 23.45 -25.63
C GLU A 191 -17.62 23.18 -24.20
N ARG A 192 -18.45 22.16 -24.02
CA ARG A 192 -18.91 21.72 -22.68
C ARG A 192 -17.76 21.25 -21.80
N ALA A 193 -16.73 20.62 -22.39
CA ALA A 193 -15.54 20.20 -21.68
C ALA A 193 -14.75 21.41 -21.14
N ARG A 194 -14.58 22.48 -21.94
CA ARG A 194 -13.91 23.73 -21.49
C ARG A 194 -14.62 24.39 -20.32
N HIS A 195 -15.95 24.54 -20.37
CA HIS A 195 -16.71 25.10 -19.24
C HIS A 195 -16.51 24.30 -17.96
N ARG A 196 -16.52 22.96 -18.03
CA ARG A 196 -16.27 22.09 -16.88
C ARG A 196 -14.84 22.21 -16.35
N THR A 197 -13.84 22.33 -17.22
CA THR A 197 -12.44 22.53 -16.80
C THR A 197 -12.25 23.88 -16.11
N VAL A 198 -12.80 24.96 -16.66
CA VAL A 198 -12.75 26.30 -16.03
C VAL A 198 -13.49 26.31 -14.70
N TRP A 199 -14.68 25.70 -14.64
CA TRP A 199 -15.42 25.57 -13.38
C TRP A 199 -14.64 24.75 -12.35
N LEU A 200 -14.06 23.61 -12.73
CA LEU A 200 -13.29 22.75 -11.84
C LEU A 200 -12.03 23.46 -11.33
N TYR A 201 -11.34 24.20 -12.20
CA TYR A 201 -10.20 25.03 -11.83
C TYR A 201 -10.58 26.06 -10.76
N ASN A 202 -11.64 26.85 -11.02
CA ASN A 202 -12.14 27.84 -10.07
C ASN A 202 -12.64 27.20 -8.77
N HIS A 203 -13.24 26.01 -8.85
CA HIS A 203 -13.70 25.27 -7.69
C HIS A 203 -12.54 24.77 -6.81
N ILE A 204 -11.48 24.23 -7.41
CA ILE A 204 -10.27 23.79 -6.70
C ILE A 204 -9.58 24.98 -6.02
N LEU A 205 -9.45 26.12 -6.71
CA LEU A 205 -8.90 27.35 -6.11
C LEU A 205 -9.72 27.77 -4.87
N ARG A 206 -11.04 27.84 -4.99
CA ARG A 206 -11.93 28.18 -3.87
C ARG A 206 -11.83 27.21 -2.70
N ILE A 207 -11.73 25.90 -2.95
CA ILE A 207 -11.56 24.90 -1.87
C ILE A 207 -10.22 25.09 -1.16
N ARG A 208 -9.13 25.33 -1.91
CA ARG A 208 -7.81 25.56 -1.32
C ARG A 208 -7.78 26.81 -0.45
N GLU A 209 -8.36 27.91 -0.94
CA GLU A 209 -8.50 29.15 -0.17
C GLU A 209 -9.34 28.95 1.09
N ASN A 210 -10.50 28.29 0.97
CA ASN A 210 -11.37 28.01 2.12
C ASN A 210 -10.70 27.11 3.17
N PHE A 211 -9.93 26.11 2.72
CA PHE A 211 -9.16 25.23 3.61
C PHE A 211 -8.06 26.02 4.33
N LEU A 212 -7.30 26.85 3.62
CA LEU A 212 -6.26 27.68 4.22
C LEU A 212 -6.86 28.68 5.22
N LYS A 213 -7.99 29.32 4.91
CA LYS A 213 -8.76 30.17 5.83
C LYS A 213 -9.16 29.42 7.10
N PHE A 214 -9.72 28.21 6.95
CA PHE A 214 -10.09 27.37 8.10
C PHE A 214 -8.87 26.98 8.96
N VAL A 215 -7.76 26.59 8.33
CA VAL A 215 -6.52 26.23 9.03
C VAL A 215 -5.95 27.42 9.78
N ARG A 216 -5.91 28.62 9.18
CA ARG A 216 -5.48 29.87 9.82
C ARG A 216 -6.32 30.15 11.07
N ARG A 217 -7.66 30.13 10.95
CA ARG A 217 -8.59 30.32 12.09
C ARG A 217 -8.35 29.32 13.22
N LYS A 218 -8.17 28.03 12.89
CA LYS A 218 -7.88 26.99 13.88
C LYS A 218 -6.55 27.22 14.60
N LEU A 219 -5.50 27.65 13.89
CA LEU A 219 -4.19 27.94 14.50
C LEU A 219 -4.25 29.17 15.40
N LEU A 220 -5.02 30.19 15.02
CA LEU A 220 -5.27 31.38 15.86
C LEU A 220 -6.01 31.01 17.15
N CYS A 221 -7.11 30.24 17.09
CA CYS A 221 -7.79 29.76 18.30
C CYS A 221 -6.89 28.90 19.20
N GLN A 222 -6.00 28.09 18.61
CA GLN A 222 -5.04 27.29 19.38
C GLN A 222 -3.96 28.13 20.06
N ARG A 223 -3.61 29.33 19.57
CA ARG A 223 -2.75 30.28 20.31
C ARG A 223 -3.40 30.68 21.63
N GLY A 224 -4.66 31.09 21.60
CA GLY A 224 -5.40 31.52 22.80
C GLY A 224 -5.53 30.42 23.86
N LEU A 225 -5.81 29.19 23.43
CA LEU A 225 -5.92 28.04 24.34
C LEU A 225 -4.57 27.55 24.92
N LYS A 226 -3.44 27.78 24.22
CA LYS A 226 -2.10 27.45 24.74
C LYS A 226 -1.60 28.48 25.77
N TYR A 227 -1.98 29.74 25.65
CA TYR A 227 -1.70 30.76 26.67
C TYR A 227 -2.37 30.38 28.01
N ILE A 228 -3.64 29.96 27.96
CA ILE A 228 -4.40 29.50 29.14
C ILE A 228 -3.80 28.20 29.72
N ARG A 229 -3.44 27.22 28.87
CA ARG A 229 -2.93 25.91 29.32
C ARG A 229 -1.48 25.92 29.84
N ASN A 230 -0.68 26.92 29.47
CA ASN A 230 0.66 27.09 30.04
C ASN A 230 0.62 27.53 31.52
N GLY A 231 -0.54 27.98 32.03
CA GLY A 231 -0.76 28.28 33.45
C GLY A 231 -1.11 27.07 34.32
N GLU A 232 -1.45 25.92 33.74
CA GLU A 232 -1.82 24.72 34.50
C GLU A 232 -0.98 23.51 34.09
N SER A 233 0.05 23.26 34.89
CA SER A 233 0.88 22.07 34.82
C SER A 233 0.03 20.83 35.13
N HIS A 234 -0.44 20.14 34.11
CA HIS A 234 -1.06 18.84 34.31
C HIS A 234 -0.01 17.76 34.59
N THR A 235 0.15 17.47 35.87
CA THR A 235 1.13 16.52 36.43
C THR A 235 0.61 15.08 36.53
N SER A 236 -0.63 14.78 36.14
CA SER A 236 -1.26 13.51 36.54
C SER A 236 -1.15 12.34 35.54
N TYR A 237 -0.95 12.59 34.24
CA TYR A 237 -1.03 11.51 33.22
C TYR A 237 0.32 11.00 32.71
N LYS A 238 1.45 11.62 33.10
CA LYS A 238 2.79 11.14 32.73
C LYS A 238 3.15 9.80 33.42
N ASN A 239 2.59 9.53 34.61
CA ASN A 239 2.94 8.34 35.39
C ASN A 239 2.27 7.06 34.87
N PHE A 240 1.08 7.14 34.26
CA PHE A 240 0.37 5.96 33.74
C PHE A 240 1.05 5.38 32.48
N PHE A 241 1.54 6.25 31.58
CA PHE A 241 2.27 5.82 30.37
C PHE A 241 3.72 5.39 30.64
N SER A 242 4.27 5.72 31.81
CA SER A 242 5.62 5.29 32.22
C SER A 242 5.71 3.79 32.52
N LYS A 243 4.59 3.13 32.83
CA LYS A 243 4.57 1.74 33.31
C LYS A 243 4.67 0.69 32.19
N TYR A 244 4.32 1.02 30.95
CA TYR A 244 4.30 0.08 29.82
C TYR A 244 5.28 0.48 28.71
N ARG A 245 6.39 -0.29 28.58
CA ARG A 245 7.48 -0.06 27.62
C ARG A 245 7.02 -0.04 26.15
N ILE A 246 5.96 -0.80 25.83
CA ILE A 246 5.35 -0.90 24.50
C ILE A 246 4.60 0.40 24.14
N LEU A 247 3.84 0.99 25.07
CA LEU A 247 3.18 2.28 24.85
C LEU A 247 4.21 3.41 24.65
N LYS A 248 5.36 3.37 25.34
CA LYS A 248 6.44 4.34 25.14
C LYS A 248 7.05 4.29 23.72
N TYR A 249 6.98 3.14 23.03
CA TYR A 249 7.46 2.98 21.66
C TYR A 249 6.43 3.48 20.62
N CYS A 250 5.14 3.19 20.85
CA CYS A 250 4.05 3.66 19.99
C CYS A 250 3.80 5.17 20.08
N PHE A 251 3.97 5.77 21.26
CA PHE A 251 3.66 7.19 21.51
C PHE A 251 4.90 8.10 21.56
N LYS A 252 5.91 7.84 20.70
CA LYS A 252 6.96 8.85 20.49
C LYS A 252 6.32 10.11 19.90
N LYS A 253 6.39 11.23 20.63
CA LYS A 253 6.01 12.56 20.12
C LYS A 253 6.92 12.90 18.94
N ARG A 254 6.40 12.75 17.72
CA ARG A 254 7.10 13.13 16.49
C ARG A 254 6.70 14.55 16.11
N LYS A 255 7.68 15.32 15.64
CA LYS A 255 7.45 16.64 15.07
C LYS A 255 6.75 16.47 13.72
N MET A 256 5.68 17.22 13.51
CA MET A 256 4.84 17.12 12.32
C MET A 256 4.48 18.52 11.81
N CYS A 257 4.22 18.64 10.52
CA CYS A 257 3.67 19.85 9.93
C CYS A 257 2.30 20.17 10.54
N LEU A 258 2.12 21.42 10.99
CA LEU A 258 0.87 21.88 11.62
C LEU A 258 -0.35 21.90 10.67
N ILE A 259 -0.11 21.87 9.35
CA ILE A 259 -1.17 21.97 8.32
C ILE A 259 -1.54 20.59 7.78
N CYS A 260 -0.58 19.88 7.19
CA CYS A 260 -0.83 18.60 6.52
C CYS A 260 -0.55 17.37 7.40
N GLY A 261 0.01 17.55 8.60
CA GLY A 261 0.32 16.44 9.51
C GLY A 261 1.47 15.53 9.05
N THR A 262 2.24 15.91 8.02
CA THR A 262 3.39 15.14 7.57
C THR A 262 4.45 15.07 8.68
N ILE A 263 5.04 13.89 8.86
CA ILE A 263 6.06 13.64 9.88
C ILE A 263 7.40 14.18 9.37
N GLU A 264 8.15 14.85 10.25
CA GLU A 264 9.53 15.26 9.98
C GLU A 264 10.42 14.00 9.84
N ASN A 265 10.77 13.65 8.60
CA ASN A 265 11.62 12.51 8.29
C ASN A 265 13.02 13.04 7.92
N LYS A 266 14.09 12.50 8.52
CA LYS A 266 15.46 13.02 8.38
C LYS A 266 16.02 12.96 6.95
N THR A 267 15.38 12.23 6.05
CA THR A 267 15.97 11.85 4.75
C THR A 267 15.29 12.45 3.54
N ASN A 268 14.08 13.01 3.63
CA ASN A 268 13.41 13.76 2.54
C ASN A 268 12.17 14.47 3.11
N PHE A 269 11.94 15.73 2.70
CA PHE A 269 10.98 16.73 3.20
C PHE A 269 11.51 17.66 4.30
N ASN A 270 12.22 18.72 3.88
CA ASN A 270 12.69 19.81 4.74
C ASN A 270 11.48 20.51 5.41
N HIS A 271 11.32 20.32 6.71
CA HIS A 271 10.36 21.09 7.48
C HIS A 271 10.98 22.45 7.84
N ILE A 272 10.24 23.53 7.61
CA ILE A 272 10.65 24.90 7.90
C ILE A 272 10.12 25.26 9.29
N LYS A 273 11.03 25.72 10.15
CA LYS A 273 10.69 26.34 11.43
C LYS A 273 10.53 27.84 11.24
N CYS A 274 9.58 28.44 11.96
CA CYS A 274 9.45 29.89 11.98
C CYS A 274 10.68 30.56 12.59
N ILE A 275 11.04 31.74 12.07
CA ILE A 275 12.23 32.52 12.46
C ILE A 275 11.98 33.28 13.78
N THR A 276 10.73 33.53 14.15
CA THR A 276 10.40 34.33 15.34
C THR A 276 10.73 33.60 16.65
N PRO A 277 11.38 34.29 17.63
CA PRO A 277 11.66 33.70 18.93
C PRO A 277 10.35 33.34 19.66
N ASN A 278 10.33 32.22 20.37
CA ASN A 278 9.15 31.63 21.03
C ASN A 278 8.00 31.16 20.13
N CYS A 279 8.15 31.12 18.81
CA CYS A 279 7.15 30.55 17.92
C CYS A 279 7.36 29.04 17.69
N ASN A 280 6.34 28.23 18.00
CA ASN A 280 6.38 26.77 17.79
C ASN A 280 5.90 26.35 16.39
N GLY A 281 5.97 27.24 15.41
CA GLY A 281 5.55 26.98 14.02
C GLY A 281 6.50 26.04 13.29
N LEU A 282 6.00 24.87 12.89
CA LEU A 282 6.69 23.89 12.05
C LEU A 282 5.82 23.52 10.84
N PHE A 283 6.33 23.75 9.64
CA PHE A 283 5.60 23.57 8.38
C PHE A 283 6.40 22.78 7.36
N CYS A 284 5.72 22.11 6.43
CA CYS A 284 6.37 21.50 5.26
C CYS A 284 6.70 22.58 4.21
N THR A 285 7.69 22.38 3.34
CA THR A 285 8.06 23.40 2.32
C THR A 285 6.89 23.83 1.44
N SER A 286 6.09 22.89 0.93
CA SER A 286 4.90 23.21 0.13
C SER A 286 3.84 23.94 0.94
N CYS A 287 3.59 23.50 2.17
CA CYS A 287 2.63 24.11 3.09
C CYS A 287 3.00 25.55 3.46
N PHE A 288 4.31 25.84 3.55
CA PHE A 288 4.82 27.17 3.86
C PHE A 288 4.74 28.11 2.65
N ALA A 289 4.97 27.57 1.45
CA ALA A 289 4.76 28.29 0.19
C ALA A 289 3.28 28.65 -0.03
N ASP A 290 2.36 27.71 0.27
CA ASP A 290 0.90 27.96 0.22
C ASP A 290 0.43 29.03 1.22
N LEU A 291 1.24 29.33 2.25
CA LEU A 291 1.03 30.41 3.21
C LEU A 291 1.74 31.72 2.81
N ASN A 292 2.20 31.86 1.57
CA ASN A 292 3.00 33.00 1.09
C ASN A 292 4.27 33.23 1.93
N ASN A 293 4.84 32.16 2.53
CA ASN A 293 5.99 32.20 3.44
C ASN A 293 5.76 32.99 4.73
N TYR A 294 4.51 33.31 5.07
CA TYR A 294 4.17 33.93 6.35
C TYR A 294 3.76 32.88 7.37
N CYS A 295 4.12 33.11 8.63
CA CYS A 295 3.71 32.23 9.70
C CYS A 295 2.40 32.72 10.32
N PRO A 296 1.29 31.97 10.17
CA PRO A 296 0.01 32.32 10.77
C PRO A 296 0.04 32.10 12.29
N ILE A 297 1.21 31.94 12.93
CA ILE A 297 1.41 31.86 14.39
C ILE A 297 2.09 33.11 14.99
N CYS A 298 2.81 33.91 14.21
CA CYS A 298 3.44 35.13 14.71
C CYS A 298 3.11 36.39 13.91
N THR A 299 2.64 36.24 12.67
CA THR A 299 2.33 37.36 11.77
C THR A 299 0.87 37.81 11.98
N GLU A 300 0.62 39.12 11.90
CA GLU A 300 -0.71 39.71 11.97
C GLU A 300 -1.48 39.52 10.64
N PRO A 301 -2.83 39.39 10.67
CA PRO A 301 -3.66 39.15 9.47
C PRO A 301 -3.47 40.11 8.30
N ILE A 302 -3.11 41.36 8.62
CA ILE A 302 -2.96 42.46 7.67
C ILE A 302 -1.72 42.26 6.77
N GLU A 303 -0.67 41.58 7.26
CA GLU A 303 0.59 41.40 6.53
C GLU A 303 0.55 40.23 5.51
N TYR A 304 -0.43 39.33 5.59
CA TYR A 304 -0.54 38.16 4.69
C TYR A 304 -1.78 38.15 3.79
N ASP A 305 -2.37 39.33 3.56
CA ASP A 305 -3.49 39.57 2.62
C ASP A 305 -4.77 38.79 2.96
N ASP A 306 -5.13 38.75 4.26
CA ASP A 306 -6.41 38.20 4.72
C ASP A 306 -7.31 39.34 5.21
N LEU A 307 -7.81 40.13 4.25
CA LEU A 307 -8.72 41.27 4.48
C LEU A 307 -10.12 40.87 4.97
N SER A 308 -10.36 39.58 5.23
CA SER A 308 -11.68 39.08 5.61
C SER A 308 -12.13 39.43 7.04
N ASP A 309 -11.21 39.91 7.88
CA ASP A 309 -11.46 40.26 9.29
C ASP A 309 -11.33 41.78 9.58
N ILE A 310 -11.16 42.65 8.56
CA ILE A 310 -11.24 44.11 8.77
C ILE A 310 -12.72 44.47 8.88
N SER A 311 -13.22 44.50 10.11
CA SER A 311 -14.42 45.25 10.43
C SER A 311 -14.11 46.73 10.23
N GLU A 312 -14.82 47.38 9.32
CA GLU A 312 -14.87 48.84 9.17
C GLU A 312 -15.48 49.47 10.43
N GLU A 313 -14.77 49.47 11.54
CA GLU A 313 -15.10 50.30 12.71
C GLU A 313 -13.82 50.92 13.26
N LYS A 314 -13.38 51.97 12.56
CA LYS A 314 -12.73 53.19 13.10
C LYS A 314 -12.36 54.09 11.91
N LEU A 315 -13.37 54.83 11.44
CA LEU A 315 -13.19 56.16 10.87
C LEU A 315 -13.43 57.17 11.99
#